data_AF-A0A8J2MQG5-F1
#
_entry.id   AF-A0A8J2MQG5-F1
#
_cell.length_a   1.000
_cell.length_b   1.000
_cell.length_c   1.000
_cell.angle_alpha   90.00
_cell.angle_beta   90.00
_cell.angle_gamma   90.00
#
_symmetry.space_group_name_H-M   'P 1'
#
loop_
_entity.id
_entity.type
_entity.pdbx_description
1 polymer ?
#
loop_
_entity_poly.entity_id
_entity_poly.type
_entity_poly.pdbx_seq_one_letter_code
_entity_poly.pdbx_strand_id
1 'polypeptide(L)'
;MLRNIFELILLILPISNIQCLNYIFRRTNILDKMEYWKNNIIPCENDQINFDDEKITTVLIDNRLHSQKINLPKNGILFFGEMMEMGKLGSWQCKRRKNAEEVYFEQSPSLGFYNGSNWIVSKNGIKWHPALHALQVPSSQDTAIIPSYSGTRILLEDFVIVGALTLAGQVENNDTFNDLFLRSIEGQFQFDLALKLKSIRGINSIHYQLPKFKNTVAIMDFHPAKHNAGQFNSNLEAEKLALICSYQQCQPIVRKCNRPFRPIGHCCEICGSMLRFRTTVFNFNKFQNEVENYKRGNRIIMEYDLDIASLRIDHNDLLPQYQIVILARESAKRPFDEQIYHTVLKDVAGFVQNNFEISHSMAMAEIEEIISVNFHSSIKGGLVLALISSFAIGAIIIGVILTVRRKFNFPIFLRLSNQDSIYEAVHWRGARTEEDELELLRNNESTTLNTVTNDIQNYSMKSASEYCSTFENIAFDEETADDNNEK
;
A
#
# COMPACT_ATOMS: atom_id res chain seq x y z
N MET A 1 -31.85 10.83 40.05
CA MET A 1 -30.81 11.64 39.39
C MET A 1 -29.60 10.83 38.91
N LEU A 2 -29.14 9.78 39.62
CA LEU A 2 -27.98 8.97 39.21
C LEU A 2 -28.21 8.02 38.01
N ARG A 3 -29.46 7.73 37.62
CA ARG A 3 -29.77 6.81 36.51
C ARG A 3 -29.61 7.43 35.10
N ASN A 4 -29.64 8.77 34.99
CA ASN A 4 -29.50 9.46 33.70
C ASN A 4 -28.03 9.81 33.36
N ILE A 5 -27.11 9.71 34.32
CA ILE A 5 -25.68 9.95 34.08
C ILE A 5 -25.02 8.71 33.43
N PHE A 6 -25.52 7.51 33.73
CA PHE A 6 -24.99 6.25 33.15
C PHE A 6 -25.38 6.06 31.67
N GLU A 7 -26.55 6.54 31.26
CA GLU A 7 -27.00 6.54 29.85
C GLU A 7 -26.23 7.57 29.00
N LEU A 8 -25.85 8.72 29.58
CA LEU A 8 -25.12 9.77 28.85
C LEU A 8 -23.62 9.45 28.66
N ILE A 9 -23.03 8.63 29.54
CA ILE A 9 -21.62 8.21 29.43
C ILE A 9 -21.44 7.05 28.41
N LEU A 10 -22.51 6.36 28.02
CA LEU A 10 -22.48 5.29 27.01
C LEU A 10 -22.48 5.78 25.55
N LEU A 11 -22.70 7.09 25.32
CA LEU A 11 -22.78 7.68 23.97
C LEU A 11 -21.52 8.45 23.52
N ILE A 12 -20.46 8.49 24.34
CA ILE A 12 -19.18 9.10 23.97
C ILE A 12 -18.03 8.15 24.30
N LEU A 13 -18.10 6.91 23.81
CA LEU A 13 -16.86 6.22 23.51
C LEU A 13 -16.29 6.90 22.26
N PRO A 14 -15.11 7.54 22.32
CA PRO A 14 -14.44 7.90 21.09
C PRO A 14 -14.29 6.60 20.33
N ILE A 15 -14.97 6.50 19.18
CA ILE A 15 -14.71 5.45 18.21
C ILE A 15 -13.27 5.71 17.82
N SER A 16 -12.34 5.03 18.51
CA SER A 16 -10.96 4.97 18.11
C SER A 16 -11.00 4.60 16.64
N ASN A 17 -10.60 5.54 15.78
CA ASN A 17 -10.47 5.36 14.34
C ASN A 17 -9.39 4.31 14.11
N ILE A 18 -9.76 3.06 14.32
CA ILE A 18 -8.94 1.94 13.95
C ILE A 18 -9.01 1.90 12.43
N GLN A 19 -7.85 1.98 11.82
CA GLN A 19 -7.68 1.98 10.37
C GLN A 19 -7.94 0.59 9.81
N CYS A 20 -9.17 0.10 9.88
CA CYS A 20 -9.58 -1.04 9.08
C CYS A 20 -9.76 -0.55 7.64
N LEU A 21 -9.08 -1.20 6.70
CA LEU A 21 -9.32 -0.97 5.29
C LEU A 21 -10.58 -1.70 4.88
N ASN A 22 -11.41 -1.02 4.09
CA ASN A 22 -12.61 -1.61 3.50
C ASN A 22 -12.28 -2.05 2.09
N TYR A 23 -12.41 -3.34 1.80
CA TYR A 23 -12.24 -3.89 0.47
C TYR A 23 -13.62 -4.18 -0.09
N ILE A 24 -14.02 -3.42 -1.10
CA ILE A 24 -15.32 -3.57 -1.75
C ILE A 24 -15.14 -4.44 -2.98
N PHE A 25 -15.81 -5.59 -3.03
CA PHE A 25 -15.75 -6.47 -4.18
C PHE A 25 -16.41 -5.81 -5.39
N ARG A 26 -15.78 -5.88 -6.55
CA ARG A 26 -16.29 -5.24 -7.76
C ARG A 26 -17.59 -5.89 -8.22
N ARG A 27 -18.47 -5.10 -8.82
CA ARG A 27 -19.73 -5.59 -9.40
C ARG A 27 -19.53 -6.01 -10.86
N THR A 28 -20.14 -7.13 -11.23
CA THR A 28 -20.19 -7.67 -12.60
C THR A 28 -21.58 -8.21 -12.92
N ASN A 29 -21.78 -8.66 -14.17
CA ASN A 29 -23.05 -9.15 -14.67
C ASN A 29 -24.17 -8.11 -14.56
N ILE A 30 -23.82 -6.86 -14.87
CA ILE A 30 -24.75 -5.74 -14.87
C ILE A 30 -25.41 -5.73 -16.24
N LEU A 31 -26.73 -5.91 -16.25
CA LEU A 31 -27.52 -6.07 -17.45
C LEU A 31 -27.33 -4.92 -18.46
N ASP A 32 -27.12 -3.70 -17.98
CA ASP A 32 -27.00 -2.51 -18.83
C ASP A 32 -25.64 -2.37 -19.54
N LYS A 33 -24.67 -3.25 -19.26
CA LYS A 33 -23.32 -3.15 -19.83
C LYS A 33 -23.15 -4.09 -21.02
N MET A 34 -22.65 -3.54 -22.14
CA MET A 34 -22.41 -4.28 -23.39
C MET A 34 -21.51 -5.51 -23.23
N GLU A 35 -20.56 -5.47 -22.30
CA GLU A 35 -19.56 -6.52 -22.07
C GLU A 35 -20.15 -7.87 -21.61
N TYR A 36 -21.40 -7.89 -21.14
CA TYR A 36 -22.12 -9.11 -20.73
C TYR A 36 -23.16 -9.56 -21.75
N TRP A 37 -23.07 -9.07 -22.99
CA TRP A 37 -23.95 -9.48 -24.07
C TRP A 37 -23.16 -10.11 -25.19
N LYS A 38 -23.69 -11.20 -25.73
CA LYS A 38 -23.10 -11.88 -26.89
C LYS A 38 -22.94 -10.88 -28.03
N ASN A 39 -21.73 -10.82 -28.59
CA ASN A 39 -21.33 -9.86 -29.64
C ASN A 39 -21.42 -8.37 -29.22
N ASN A 40 -21.45 -8.08 -27.92
CA ASN A 40 -21.62 -6.73 -27.37
C ASN A 40 -22.93 -6.03 -27.80
N ILE A 41 -24.00 -6.80 -28.01
CA ILE A 41 -25.32 -6.29 -28.43
C ILE A 41 -26.23 -6.14 -27.21
N ILE A 42 -26.38 -4.92 -26.71
CA ILE A 42 -27.32 -4.60 -25.63
C ILE A 42 -28.78 -4.77 -26.15
N PRO A 43 -29.70 -5.33 -25.34
CA PRO A 43 -31.12 -5.41 -25.68
C PRO A 43 -31.71 -4.03 -25.98
N CYS A 44 -32.47 -3.94 -27.05
CA CYS A 44 -33.29 -2.77 -27.40
C CYS A 44 -34.78 -3.03 -27.04
N GLU A 45 -35.60 -1.99 -27.23
CA GLU A 45 -37.05 -2.09 -27.06
C GLU A 45 -37.65 -3.19 -27.95
N ASN A 46 -38.39 -4.11 -27.32
CA ASN A 46 -39.02 -5.30 -27.92
C ASN A 46 -38.15 -6.53 -28.18
N ASP A 47 -36.86 -6.50 -27.84
CA ASP A 47 -36.02 -7.70 -27.98
C ASP A 47 -36.44 -8.79 -26.99
N GLN A 48 -36.07 -10.03 -27.34
CA GLN A 48 -36.20 -11.19 -26.46
C GLN A 48 -34.86 -11.49 -25.82
N ILE A 49 -34.81 -11.37 -24.49
CA ILE A 49 -33.64 -11.70 -23.69
C ILE A 49 -33.61 -13.19 -23.39
N ASN A 50 -32.47 -13.82 -23.64
CA ASN A 50 -32.20 -15.21 -23.35
C ASN A 50 -30.99 -15.34 -22.42
N PHE A 51 -31.09 -16.23 -21.43
CA PHE A 51 -29.97 -16.66 -20.62
C PHE A 51 -29.55 -18.09 -21.01
N ASP A 52 -28.32 -18.47 -20.70
CA ASP A 52 -27.80 -19.81 -20.94
C ASP A 52 -28.41 -20.81 -19.94
N ASP A 53 -29.21 -21.75 -20.45
CA ASP A 53 -29.92 -22.74 -19.66
C ASP A 53 -29.00 -23.75 -18.95
N GLU A 54 -27.77 -23.91 -19.42
CA GLU A 54 -26.79 -24.86 -18.87
C GLU A 54 -25.94 -24.24 -17.75
N LYS A 55 -26.00 -22.92 -17.56
CA LYS A 55 -25.15 -22.19 -16.63
C LYS A 55 -25.96 -21.53 -15.52
N ILE A 56 -25.40 -21.57 -14.31
CA ILE A 56 -25.90 -20.75 -13.21
C ILE A 56 -25.65 -19.27 -13.56
N THR A 57 -26.72 -18.49 -13.60
CA THR A 57 -26.71 -17.09 -14.03
C THR A 57 -27.05 -16.17 -12.86
N THR A 58 -26.20 -15.19 -12.57
CA THR A 58 -26.46 -14.17 -11.53
C THR A 58 -26.35 -12.80 -12.18
N VAL A 59 -27.43 -12.02 -12.16
CA VAL A 59 -27.52 -10.78 -12.95
C VAL A 59 -28.03 -9.65 -12.08
N LEU A 60 -27.40 -8.48 -12.20
CA LEU A 60 -27.91 -7.23 -11.65
C LEU A 60 -28.65 -6.45 -12.74
N ILE A 61 -29.91 -6.13 -12.48
CA ILE A 61 -30.73 -5.23 -13.28
C ILE A 61 -30.80 -3.91 -12.51
N ASP A 62 -29.85 -3.02 -12.78
CA ASP A 62 -29.66 -1.77 -12.03
C ASP A 62 -30.63 -0.68 -12.48
N ASN A 63 -30.94 -0.65 -13.77
CA ASN A 63 -31.80 0.35 -14.38
C ASN A 63 -33.04 -0.29 -15.03
N ARG A 64 -33.82 0.54 -15.73
CA ARG A 64 -35.06 0.14 -16.41
C ARG A 64 -34.78 -0.89 -17.50
N LEU A 65 -35.60 -1.94 -17.52
CA LEU A 65 -35.52 -3.02 -18.49
C LEU A 65 -36.70 -2.97 -19.46
N HIS A 66 -36.42 -2.70 -20.74
CA HIS A 66 -37.42 -2.49 -21.80
C HIS A 66 -37.47 -3.63 -22.81
N SER A 67 -37.46 -4.88 -22.34
CA SER A 67 -37.60 -6.06 -23.23
C SER A 67 -39.06 -6.47 -23.41
N GLN A 68 -39.41 -7.02 -24.57
CA GLN A 68 -40.75 -7.61 -24.76
C GLN A 68 -40.90 -8.89 -23.95
N LYS A 69 -39.81 -9.65 -23.84
CA LYS A 69 -39.79 -10.97 -23.23
C LYS A 69 -38.43 -11.28 -22.64
N ILE A 70 -38.43 -11.88 -21.46
CA ILE A 70 -37.24 -12.39 -20.78
C ILE A 70 -37.46 -13.87 -20.54
N ASN A 71 -36.66 -14.71 -21.18
CA ASN A 71 -36.58 -16.13 -20.88
C ASN A 71 -35.64 -16.31 -19.68
N LEU A 72 -36.20 -16.44 -18.48
CA LEU A 72 -35.44 -16.57 -17.23
C LEU A 72 -34.49 -17.78 -17.24
N PRO A 73 -33.33 -17.69 -16.57
CA PRO A 73 -32.41 -18.82 -16.47
C PRO A 73 -33.05 -19.95 -15.66
N LYS A 74 -32.77 -21.21 -16.04
CA LYS A 74 -33.19 -22.38 -15.25
C LYS A 74 -32.61 -22.39 -13.84
N ASN A 75 -31.36 -21.95 -13.71
CA ASN A 75 -30.66 -21.84 -12.44
C ASN A 75 -30.04 -20.44 -12.36
N GLY A 76 -30.50 -19.61 -11.43
CA GLY A 76 -29.95 -18.27 -11.33
C GLY A 76 -30.63 -17.34 -10.33
N ILE A 77 -30.08 -16.13 -10.22
CA ILE A 77 -30.61 -15.04 -9.40
C ILE A 77 -30.64 -13.77 -10.25
N LEU A 78 -31.78 -13.08 -10.26
CA LEU A 78 -31.90 -11.73 -10.80
C LEU A 78 -32.04 -10.76 -9.63
N PHE A 79 -31.03 -9.92 -9.44
CA PHE A 79 -31.07 -8.82 -8.48
C PHE A 79 -31.69 -7.60 -9.16
N PHE A 80 -32.73 -7.05 -8.54
CA PHE A 80 -33.35 -5.80 -8.99
C PHE A 80 -32.79 -4.65 -8.15
N GLY A 81 -32.14 -3.68 -8.81
CA GLY A 81 -31.64 -2.46 -8.18
C GLY A 81 -32.78 -1.53 -7.76
N GLU A 82 -32.48 -0.54 -6.92
CA GLU A 82 -33.47 0.39 -6.38
C GLU A 82 -34.19 1.22 -7.45
N MET A 83 -33.53 1.50 -8.57
CA MET A 83 -34.07 2.30 -9.68
C MET A 83 -34.74 1.46 -10.76
N MET A 84 -34.89 0.16 -10.52
CA MET A 84 -35.35 -0.78 -11.52
C MET A 84 -36.85 -0.61 -11.79
N GLU A 85 -37.20 -0.42 -13.06
CA GLU A 85 -38.59 -0.44 -13.56
C GLU A 85 -38.73 -1.51 -14.65
N MET A 86 -39.80 -2.31 -14.58
CA MET A 86 -40.21 -3.27 -15.61
C MET A 86 -41.57 -2.85 -16.21
N GLY A 87 -41.73 -2.97 -17.53
CA GLY A 87 -43.05 -2.86 -18.18
C GLY A 87 -43.51 -1.46 -18.63
N LYS A 88 -42.66 -0.43 -18.61
CA LYS A 88 -42.95 0.89 -19.21
C LYS A 88 -42.19 1.05 -20.52
N LEU A 89 -42.86 1.22 -21.66
CA LEU A 89 -42.20 1.50 -22.95
C LEU A 89 -41.42 2.83 -22.86
N GLY A 90 -40.09 2.79 -22.98
CA GLY A 90 -39.19 3.94 -22.85
C GLY A 90 -38.53 4.35 -24.17
N SER A 91 -38.06 5.60 -24.26
CA SER A 91 -37.52 6.20 -25.49
C SER A 91 -35.99 6.13 -25.67
N TRP A 92 -35.24 5.41 -24.81
CA TRP A 92 -33.79 5.63 -24.64
C TRP A 92 -32.84 4.46 -24.95
N GLN A 93 -33.31 3.24 -25.23
CA GLN A 93 -32.43 2.09 -25.56
C GLN A 93 -32.49 1.75 -27.05
N CYS A 94 -31.74 2.51 -27.87
CA CYS A 94 -31.62 2.37 -29.35
C CYS A 94 -32.62 3.19 -30.18
N LYS A 95 -32.19 3.69 -31.35
CA LYS A 95 -33.10 4.02 -32.45
C LYS A 95 -33.85 2.73 -32.81
N ARG A 96 -35.19 2.74 -32.79
CA ARG A 96 -36.05 1.59 -33.15
C ARG A 96 -35.43 0.77 -34.29
N ARG A 97 -35.00 -0.46 -33.99
CA ARG A 97 -34.71 -1.46 -35.02
C ARG A 97 -36.04 -1.89 -35.64
N LYS A 98 -36.02 -2.24 -36.93
CA LYS A 98 -37.25 -2.61 -37.66
C LYS A 98 -37.90 -3.89 -37.12
N ASN A 99 -37.10 -4.81 -36.60
CA ASN A 99 -37.52 -6.11 -36.10
C ASN A 99 -36.92 -6.35 -34.72
N ALA A 100 -37.63 -7.07 -33.86
CA ALA A 100 -37.11 -7.60 -32.61
C ALA A 100 -36.04 -8.66 -32.89
N GLU A 101 -35.01 -8.69 -32.07
CA GLU A 101 -33.92 -9.66 -32.13
C GLU A 101 -33.87 -10.53 -30.86
N GLU A 102 -33.27 -11.71 -31.00
CA GLU A 102 -32.91 -12.54 -29.85
C GLU A 102 -31.52 -12.15 -29.37
N VAL A 103 -31.45 -11.66 -28.14
CA VAL A 103 -30.20 -11.23 -27.50
C VAL A 103 -29.87 -12.20 -26.37
N TYR A 104 -28.60 -12.57 -26.29
CA TYR A 104 -28.12 -13.59 -25.35
C TYR A 104 -27.18 -12.97 -24.34
N PHE A 105 -27.51 -13.12 -23.06
CA PHE A 105 -26.66 -12.70 -21.98
C PHE A 105 -25.48 -13.65 -21.80
N GLU A 106 -24.28 -13.09 -21.63
CA GLU A 106 -23.05 -13.83 -21.44
C GLU A 106 -22.52 -13.59 -20.03
N GLN A 107 -22.84 -14.54 -19.15
CA GLN A 107 -22.43 -14.54 -17.75
C GLN A 107 -20.90 -14.52 -17.63
N SER A 108 -20.39 -13.59 -16.81
CA SER A 108 -18.97 -13.55 -16.47
C SER A 108 -18.55 -14.82 -15.73
N PRO A 109 -17.30 -15.30 -15.91
CA PRO A 109 -16.77 -16.33 -15.05
C PRO A 109 -16.76 -15.87 -13.59
N SER A 110 -16.71 -16.84 -12.66
CA SER A 110 -16.51 -16.56 -11.24
C SER A 110 -15.20 -15.81 -11.05
N LEU A 111 -15.25 -14.72 -10.30
CA LEU A 111 -14.12 -13.85 -10.04
C LEU A 111 -13.38 -14.33 -8.80
N GLY A 112 -12.08 -14.60 -8.95
CA GLY A 112 -11.23 -15.04 -7.84
C GLY A 112 -11.20 -14.08 -6.67
N PHE A 113 -11.36 -14.60 -5.45
CA PHE A 113 -11.27 -13.81 -4.22
C PHE A 113 -9.86 -13.22 -4.05
N TYR A 114 -8.84 -13.99 -4.39
CA TYR A 114 -7.43 -13.59 -4.27
C TYR A 114 -6.89 -12.78 -5.45
N ASN A 115 -7.75 -12.40 -6.40
CA ASN A 115 -7.37 -11.49 -7.46
C ASN A 115 -7.56 -10.04 -7.00
N GLY A 116 -6.45 -9.33 -6.77
CA GLY A 116 -6.45 -7.94 -6.31
C GLY A 116 -7.24 -6.97 -7.21
N SER A 117 -7.31 -7.23 -8.52
CA SER A 117 -8.08 -6.39 -9.46
C SER A 117 -9.60 -6.53 -9.30
N ASN A 118 -10.07 -7.47 -8.46
CA ASN A 118 -11.48 -7.62 -8.12
C ASN A 118 -11.89 -6.78 -6.91
N TRP A 119 -10.94 -6.15 -6.21
CA TRP A 119 -11.22 -5.35 -5.02
C TRP A 119 -11.00 -3.87 -5.27
N ILE A 120 -11.88 -3.06 -4.70
CA ILE A 120 -11.72 -1.61 -4.59
C ILE A 120 -11.41 -1.33 -3.12
N VAL A 121 -10.18 -0.89 -2.84
CA VAL A 121 -9.77 -0.59 -1.48
C VAL A 121 -10.22 0.83 -1.12
N SER A 122 -10.79 1.00 0.06
CA SER A 122 -11.29 2.27 0.58
C SER A 122 -10.78 2.46 2.01
N LYS A 123 -10.21 3.63 2.27
CA LYS A 123 -9.78 4.06 3.60
C LYS A 123 -10.52 5.35 3.95
N ASN A 124 -11.38 5.30 4.97
CA ASN A 124 -12.22 6.44 5.39
C ASN A 124 -13.05 7.04 4.23
N GLY A 125 -13.61 6.19 3.36
CA GLY A 125 -14.40 6.61 2.20
C GLY A 125 -13.58 7.06 0.98
N ILE A 126 -12.26 7.17 1.10
CA ILE A 126 -11.36 7.55 0.00
C ILE A 126 -10.83 6.29 -0.66
N LYS A 127 -10.99 6.21 -2.00
CA LYS A 127 -10.42 5.11 -2.80
C LYS A 127 -8.90 5.10 -2.68
N TRP A 128 -8.36 3.93 -2.37
CA TRP A 128 -6.94 3.68 -2.18
C TRP A 128 -6.48 2.59 -3.17
N HIS A 129 -5.29 2.76 -3.75
CA HIS A 129 -4.75 1.86 -4.77
C HIS A 129 -3.36 1.39 -4.32
N PRO A 130 -3.28 0.27 -3.59
CA PRO A 130 -2.03 -0.22 -3.02
C PRO A 130 -1.12 -0.77 -4.12
N ALA A 131 0.15 -0.38 -4.09
CA ALA A 131 1.11 -0.90 -5.06
C ALA A 131 1.63 -2.32 -4.72
N LEU A 132 1.62 -2.72 -3.44
CA LEU A 132 1.93 -4.11 -3.06
C LEU A 132 0.74 -5.03 -3.33
N HIS A 133 0.96 -6.13 -4.04
CA HIS A 133 -0.10 -7.07 -4.45
C HIS A 133 -0.80 -7.73 -3.25
N ALA A 134 -0.07 -8.05 -2.17
CA ALA A 134 -0.66 -8.61 -0.95
C ALA A 134 -1.62 -7.64 -0.23
N LEU A 135 -1.50 -6.33 -0.48
CA LEU A 135 -2.39 -5.29 0.05
C LEU A 135 -3.57 -4.97 -0.88
N GLN A 136 -3.66 -5.60 -2.04
CA GLN A 136 -4.80 -5.42 -2.96
C GLN A 136 -5.95 -6.38 -2.66
N VAL A 137 -5.75 -7.33 -1.74
CA VAL A 137 -6.73 -8.33 -1.32
C VAL A 137 -6.94 -8.15 0.19
N PRO A 138 -8.17 -8.28 0.71
CA PRO A 138 -8.41 -8.19 2.15
C PRO A 138 -7.62 -9.28 2.90
N SER A 139 -7.09 -8.92 4.06
CA SER A 139 -6.38 -9.80 5.00
C SER A 139 -7.16 -9.98 6.30
N SER A 140 -6.59 -10.73 7.25
CA SER A 140 -7.17 -10.99 8.58
C SER A 140 -7.48 -9.75 9.42
N GLN A 141 -7.04 -8.57 9.02
CA GLN A 141 -7.28 -7.29 9.69
C GLN A 141 -8.34 -6.43 9.00
N ASP A 142 -8.72 -6.81 7.79
CA ASP A 142 -9.49 -5.97 6.89
C ASP A 142 -10.96 -6.36 6.86
N THR A 143 -11.80 -5.41 6.42
CA THR A 143 -13.22 -5.66 6.19
C THR A 143 -13.45 -5.95 4.71
N ALA A 144 -13.87 -7.17 4.40
CA ALA A 144 -14.34 -7.54 3.07
C ALA A 144 -15.82 -7.18 2.92
N ILE A 145 -16.18 -6.43 1.88
CA ILE A 145 -17.54 -5.97 1.62
C ILE A 145 -18.01 -6.51 0.27
N ILE A 146 -19.06 -7.32 0.31
CA ILE A 146 -19.74 -7.88 -0.85
C ILE A 146 -21.09 -7.15 -0.97
N PRO A 147 -21.26 -6.27 -1.99
CA PRO A 147 -22.46 -5.45 -2.11
C PRO A 147 -23.74 -6.28 -2.27
N SER A 148 -24.86 -5.81 -1.71
CA SER A 148 -26.21 -6.44 -1.77
C SER A 148 -26.73 -6.63 -3.19
N TYR A 149 -26.39 -5.68 -4.07
CA TYR A 149 -26.81 -5.69 -5.47
C TYR A 149 -25.63 -6.05 -6.35
N SER A 150 -25.11 -7.27 -6.16
CA SER A 150 -23.98 -7.77 -6.93
C SER A 150 -24.41 -8.99 -7.74
N GLY A 151 -24.50 -8.83 -9.06
CA GLY A 151 -24.61 -9.98 -9.97
C GLY A 151 -23.33 -10.81 -10.04
N THR A 152 -22.34 -10.52 -9.19
CA THR A 152 -21.02 -11.12 -9.26
C THR A 152 -21.00 -12.51 -8.66
N ARG A 153 -20.34 -13.43 -9.35
CA ARG A 153 -19.99 -14.74 -8.81
C ARG A 153 -18.56 -14.69 -8.32
N ILE A 154 -18.31 -15.17 -7.10
CA ILE A 154 -17.03 -15.11 -6.41
C ILE A 154 -16.47 -16.52 -6.31
N LEU A 155 -15.24 -16.73 -6.76
CA LEU A 155 -14.54 -18.00 -6.60
C LEU A 155 -13.70 -17.94 -5.32
N LEU A 156 -13.93 -18.90 -4.42
CA LEU A 156 -13.08 -19.18 -3.27
C LEU A 156 -12.13 -20.32 -3.64
N GLU A 157 -10.91 -19.98 -4.04
CA GLU A 157 -9.89 -20.96 -4.45
C GLU A 157 -9.25 -21.66 -3.26
N ASP A 158 -9.22 -20.97 -2.12
CA ASP A 158 -8.61 -21.42 -0.89
C ASP A 158 -9.35 -20.88 0.33
N PHE A 159 -8.99 -21.37 1.52
CA PHE A 159 -9.46 -20.82 2.79
C PHE A 159 -9.24 -19.32 2.83
N VAL A 160 -10.25 -18.55 3.22
CA VAL A 160 -10.17 -17.08 3.33
C VAL A 160 -10.04 -16.70 4.80
N ILE A 161 -9.25 -15.67 5.10
CA ILE A 161 -9.14 -15.10 6.44
C ILE A 161 -9.36 -13.60 6.34
N VAL A 162 -10.38 -13.08 7.02
CA VAL A 162 -10.72 -11.65 7.06
C VAL A 162 -11.01 -11.19 8.49
N GLY A 163 -10.83 -9.90 8.75
CA GLY A 163 -11.18 -9.32 10.06
C GLY A 163 -12.68 -9.17 10.24
N ALA A 164 -13.38 -8.77 9.17
CA ALA A 164 -14.84 -8.71 9.12
C ALA A 164 -15.33 -9.00 7.69
N LEU A 165 -16.56 -9.52 7.59
CA LEU A 165 -17.25 -9.72 6.32
C LEU A 165 -18.59 -9.00 6.37
N THR A 166 -18.85 -8.13 5.40
CA THR A 166 -20.17 -7.56 5.17
C THR A 166 -20.73 -8.14 3.89
N LEU A 167 -21.86 -8.83 3.98
CA LEU A 167 -22.59 -9.36 2.85
C LEU A 167 -23.96 -8.69 2.80
N ALA A 168 -24.30 -8.12 1.64
CA ALA A 168 -25.58 -7.47 1.45
C ALA A 168 -25.97 -6.40 2.50
N GLY A 169 -24.96 -5.69 3.03
CA GLY A 169 -25.14 -4.67 4.05
C GLY A 169 -25.27 -5.22 5.49
N GLN A 170 -25.20 -6.54 5.66
CA GLN A 170 -25.22 -7.20 6.97
C GLN A 170 -23.81 -7.66 7.34
N VAL A 171 -23.45 -7.49 8.61
CA VAL A 171 -22.18 -8.02 9.14
C VAL A 171 -22.37 -9.50 9.41
N GLU A 172 -21.55 -10.32 8.77
CA GLU A 172 -21.59 -11.77 8.87
C GLU A 172 -20.64 -12.28 9.95
N ASN A 173 -21.02 -13.38 10.58
CA ASN A 173 -20.15 -14.16 11.45
C ASN A 173 -19.82 -15.53 10.82
N ASN A 174 -18.87 -16.25 11.41
CA ASN A 174 -18.39 -17.52 10.87
C ASN A 174 -19.49 -18.55 10.67
N ASP A 175 -20.33 -18.76 11.68
CA ASP A 175 -21.35 -19.80 11.67
C ASP A 175 -22.45 -19.47 10.66
N THR A 176 -22.94 -18.23 10.67
CA THR A 176 -23.95 -17.77 9.71
C THR A 176 -23.44 -17.89 8.28
N PHE A 177 -22.23 -17.40 8.00
CA PHE A 177 -21.72 -17.41 6.64
C PHE A 177 -21.41 -18.83 6.15
N ASN A 178 -20.63 -19.61 6.92
CA ASN A 178 -20.14 -20.91 6.45
C ASN A 178 -21.19 -22.02 6.56
N ASP A 179 -21.93 -22.08 7.67
CA ASP A 179 -22.85 -23.18 7.93
C ASP A 179 -24.25 -22.92 7.39
N LEU A 180 -24.69 -21.66 7.24
CA LEU A 180 -26.01 -21.34 6.69
C LEU A 180 -25.90 -20.81 5.25
N PHE A 181 -25.19 -19.71 5.05
CA PHE A 181 -25.21 -18.99 3.77
C PHE A 181 -24.53 -19.77 2.64
N LEU A 182 -23.29 -20.23 2.80
CA LEU A 182 -22.57 -21.00 1.75
C LEU A 182 -23.28 -22.31 1.37
N ARG A 183 -24.12 -22.86 2.25
CA ARG A 183 -24.93 -24.05 1.98
C ARG A 183 -26.26 -23.73 1.30
N SER A 184 -26.75 -22.50 1.41
CA SER A 184 -28.00 -22.06 0.79
C SER A 184 -27.90 -22.08 -0.75
N ILE A 185 -29.04 -22.04 -1.44
CA ILE A 185 -29.08 -21.93 -2.90
C ILE A 185 -28.43 -20.61 -3.34
N GLU A 186 -28.72 -19.53 -2.62
CA GLU A 186 -28.14 -18.21 -2.90
C GLU A 186 -26.62 -18.22 -2.81
N GLY A 187 -26.07 -18.75 -1.70
CA GLY A 187 -24.64 -18.88 -1.51
C GLY A 187 -23.98 -19.76 -2.57
N GLN A 188 -24.62 -20.85 -2.99
CA GLN A 188 -24.08 -21.71 -4.06
C GLN A 188 -24.12 -21.06 -5.44
N PHE A 189 -25.02 -20.10 -5.68
CA PHE A 189 -25.07 -19.36 -6.93
C PHE A 189 -24.10 -18.20 -6.96
N GLN A 190 -23.92 -17.50 -5.83
CA GLN A 190 -22.97 -16.38 -5.71
C GLN A 190 -21.52 -16.82 -5.46
N PHE A 191 -21.28 -17.93 -4.76
CA PHE A 191 -19.94 -18.39 -4.39
C PHE A 191 -19.64 -19.74 -5.03
N ASP A 192 -18.61 -19.80 -5.86
CA ASP A 192 -18.03 -21.05 -6.34
C ASP A 192 -16.87 -21.46 -5.43
N LEU A 193 -16.84 -22.72 -5.05
CA LEU A 193 -15.79 -23.27 -4.19
C LEU A 193 -14.83 -24.11 -5.03
N ALA A 194 -13.52 -23.94 -4.87
CA ALA A 194 -12.57 -24.84 -5.50
C ALA A 194 -12.73 -26.29 -5.03
N LEU A 195 -12.28 -27.26 -5.85
CA LEU A 195 -12.43 -28.70 -5.60
C LEU A 195 -11.93 -29.15 -4.23
N LYS A 196 -10.88 -28.51 -3.70
CA LYS A 196 -10.37 -28.80 -2.36
C LYS A 196 -11.34 -28.39 -1.25
N LEU A 197 -12.13 -27.33 -1.45
CA LEU A 197 -13.07 -26.77 -0.47
C LEU A 197 -14.48 -27.36 -0.57
N LYS A 198 -14.86 -27.97 -1.69
CA LYS A 198 -16.22 -28.53 -1.88
C LYS A 198 -16.29 -30.04 -2.01
N SER A 199 -17.42 -30.57 -1.56
CA SER A 199 -17.94 -31.88 -1.95
C SER A 199 -19.14 -31.67 -2.86
N ILE A 200 -19.28 -32.52 -3.88
CA ILE A 200 -20.39 -32.43 -4.82
C ILE A 200 -21.42 -33.48 -4.41
N ARG A 201 -22.67 -33.07 -4.23
CA ARG A 201 -23.78 -33.98 -3.94
C ARG A 201 -24.89 -33.76 -4.96
N GLY A 202 -25.23 -34.82 -5.71
CA GLY A 202 -26.40 -34.80 -6.58
C GLY A 202 -27.67 -35.04 -5.78
N ILE A 203 -28.62 -34.10 -5.82
CA ILE A 203 -29.97 -34.28 -5.27
C ILE A 203 -30.94 -33.83 -6.37
N ASN A 204 -31.88 -34.68 -6.77
CA ASN A 204 -32.89 -34.38 -7.81
C ASN A 204 -32.28 -33.86 -9.12
N SER A 205 -31.18 -34.47 -9.60
CA SER A 205 -30.43 -34.06 -10.80
C SER A 205 -29.76 -32.67 -10.73
N ILE A 206 -29.74 -32.04 -9.55
CA ILE A 206 -28.98 -30.80 -9.28
C ILE A 206 -27.70 -31.17 -8.52
N HIS A 207 -26.55 -30.71 -9.03
CA HIS A 207 -25.26 -30.88 -8.38
C HIS A 207 -25.01 -29.72 -7.41
N TYR A 208 -25.22 -29.99 -6.12
CA TYR A 208 -24.94 -29.02 -5.06
C TYR A 208 -23.45 -29.05 -4.70
N GLN A 209 -22.89 -27.87 -4.48
CA GLN A 209 -21.55 -27.71 -3.93
C GLN A 209 -21.66 -27.44 -2.43
N LEU A 210 -21.19 -28.38 -1.62
CA LEU A 210 -21.22 -28.26 -0.16
C LEU A 210 -19.82 -27.99 0.37
N PRO A 211 -19.63 -26.96 1.22
CA PRO A 211 -18.38 -26.75 1.92
C PRO A 211 -17.95 -28.01 2.68
N LYS A 212 -16.72 -28.48 2.43
CA LYS A 212 -16.08 -29.59 3.15
C LYS A 212 -15.67 -29.19 4.56
N PHE A 213 -15.37 -27.91 4.76
CA PHE A 213 -14.82 -27.38 6.00
C PHE A 213 -15.76 -26.32 6.57
N LYS A 214 -15.89 -26.31 7.90
CA LYS A 214 -16.68 -25.32 8.63
C LYS A 214 -16.07 -23.91 8.56
N ASN A 215 -14.76 -23.82 8.39
CA ASN A 215 -14.04 -22.54 8.35
C ASN A 215 -13.51 -22.29 6.93
N THR A 216 -14.37 -22.42 5.91
CA THR A 216 -13.98 -22.10 4.54
C THR A 216 -13.61 -20.62 4.43
N VAL A 217 -14.34 -19.77 5.15
CA VAL A 217 -13.99 -18.37 5.42
C VAL A 217 -13.89 -18.19 6.93
N ALA A 218 -12.72 -17.82 7.43
CA ALA A 218 -12.47 -17.46 8.81
C ALA A 218 -12.58 -15.93 8.99
N ILE A 219 -13.63 -15.52 9.67
CA ILE A 219 -13.92 -14.16 10.11
C ILE A 219 -13.42 -14.09 11.55
N MET A 220 -12.32 -13.38 11.76
CA MET A 220 -11.58 -13.44 13.03
C MET A 220 -12.23 -12.61 14.14
N ASP A 221 -13.34 -11.90 13.85
CA ASP A 221 -13.93 -10.80 14.60
C ASP A 221 -12.86 -9.78 14.96
N PHE A 222 -12.89 -8.60 14.35
CA PHE A 222 -11.85 -7.59 14.59
C PHE A 222 -11.64 -7.35 16.10
N HIS A 223 -10.56 -7.92 16.66
CA HIS A 223 -10.18 -7.68 18.03
C HIS A 223 -9.21 -6.49 18.02
N PRO A 224 -9.61 -5.33 18.55
CA PRO A 224 -8.73 -4.17 18.74
C PRO A 224 -7.71 -4.46 19.85
N ALA A 225 -7.10 -5.65 19.87
CA ALA A 225 -5.92 -5.86 20.66
C ALA A 225 -4.90 -4.83 20.16
N LYS A 226 -4.65 -3.83 21.02
CA LYS A 226 -3.78 -2.68 20.85
C LYS A 226 -2.32 -3.13 20.66
N HIS A 227 -2.04 -3.88 19.60
CA HIS A 227 -0.68 -4.12 19.19
C HIS A 227 -0.24 -2.88 18.44
N ASN A 228 0.33 -1.93 19.17
CA ASN A 228 0.99 -0.76 18.58
C ASN A 228 2.05 -1.19 17.55
N ALA A 229 2.61 -2.39 17.70
CA ALA A 229 3.50 -3.07 16.76
C ALA A 229 2.84 -3.51 15.44
N GLY A 230 1.54 -3.32 15.25
CA GLY A 230 0.82 -3.84 14.08
C GLY A 230 0.70 -5.37 14.10
N GLN A 231 0.03 -5.90 13.10
CA GLN A 231 -0.27 -7.32 12.97
C GLN A 231 0.25 -7.86 11.63
N PHE A 232 0.60 -9.14 11.62
CA PHE A 232 1.00 -9.84 10.40
C PHE A 232 -0.14 -9.82 9.38
N ASN A 233 0.18 -9.55 8.12
CA ASN A 233 -0.78 -9.64 7.03
C ASN A 233 -0.86 -11.10 6.55
N SER A 234 -2.02 -11.75 6.76
CA SER A 234 -2.26 -13.15 6.38
C SER A 234 -2.02 -13.46 4.90
N ASN A 235 -2.09 -12.47 4.02
CA ASN A 235 -1.81 -12.64 2.59
C ASN A 235 -0.31 -12.83 2.28
N LEU A 236 0.56 -12.68 3.28
CA LEU A 236 1.99 -12.98 3.17
C LEU A 236 2.32 -14.46 3.39
N GLU A 237 1.36 -15.28 3.84
CA GLU A 237 1.52 -16.73 3.86
C GLU A 237 1.84 -17.25 2.45
N ALA A 238 2.79 -18.18 2.35
CA ALA A 238 3.35 -18.60 1.07
C ALA A 238 2.28 -19.09 0.07
N GLU A 239 1.30 -19.87 0.55
CA GLU A 239 0.21 -20.40 -0.28
C GLU A 239 -0.73 -19.29 -0.78
N LYS A 240 -1.05 -18.31 0.08
CA LYS A 240 -1.91 -17.18 -0.25
C LYS A 240 -1.23 -16.23 -1.22
N LEU A 241 0.03 -15.88 -0.94
CA LEU A 241 0.82 -15.01 -1.81
C LEU A 241 1.01 -15.66 -3.18
N ALA A 242 1.29 -16.97 -3.25
CA ALA A 242 1.40 -17.69 -4.51
C ALA A 242 0.10 -17.61 -5.32
N LEU A 243 -1.06 -17.75 -4.66
CA LEU A 243 -2.36 -17.63 -5.31
C LEU A 243 -2.63 -16.20 -5.80
N ILE A 244 -2.35 -15.17 -4.98
CA ILE A 244 -2.44 -13.77 -5.40
C ILE A 244 -1.57 -13.53 -6.64
N CYS A 245 -0.34 -14.06 -6.62
CA CYS A 245 0.60 -13.92 -7.73
C CYS A 245 0.21 -14.69 -8.98
N SER A 246 -0.62 -15.73 -8.88
CA SER A 246 -1.15 -16.43 -10.06
C SER A 246 -2.04 -15.55 -10.93
N TYR A 247 -2.60 -14.48 -10.35
CA TYR A 247 -3.39 -13.47 -11.07
C TYR A 247 -2.55 -12.33 -11.67
N GLN A 248 -1.27 -12.23 -11.31
CA GLN A 248 -0.43 -11.11 -11.70
C GLN A 248 0.40 -11.43 -12.93
N GLN A 249 0.42 -10.51 -13.89
CA GLN A 249 1.28 -10.57 -15.06
C GLN A 249 2.44 -9.61 -14.90
N CYS A 250 3.62 -10.15 -14.56
CA CYS A 250 4.80 -9.33 -14.35
C CYS A 250 5.37 -8.80 -15.66
N GLN A 251 5.43 -7.48 -15.78
CA GLN A 251 6.09 -6.82 -16.89
C GLN A 251 7.62 -6.97 -16.79
N PRO A 252 8.34 -7.17 -17.91
CA PRO A 252 9.78 -7.19 -17.91
C PRO A 252 10.36 -5.88 -17.37
N ILE A 253 11.31 -5.98 -16.43
CA ILE A 253 11.98 -4.81 -15.81
C ILE A 253 13.27 -4.47 -16.55
N VAL A 254 13.64 -5.29 -17.54
CA VAL A 254 14.77 -5.06 -18.41
C VAL A 254 14.64 -3.65 -18.98
N ARG A 255 15.60 -2.77 -18.63
CA ARG A 255 15.69 -1.32 -18.96
C ARG A 255 15.04 -0.32 -17.99
N LYS A 256 14.42 -0.73 -16.88
CA LYS A 256 13.96 0.21 -15.83
C LYS A 256 15.03 0.50 -14.76
N CYS A 257 15.70 -0.53 -14.23
CA CYS A 257 16.85 -0.39 -13.32
C CYS A 257 17.81 -1.61 -13.41
N ASN A 258 19.07 -1.43 -13.02
CA ASN A 258 20.13 -2.44 -13.05
C ASN A 258 20.03 -3.47 -11.91
N ARG A 259 19.46 -3.08 -10.76
CA ARG A 259 19.34 -3.91 -9.56
C ARG A 259 17.88 -3.97 -9.12
N PRO A 260 17.02 -4.69 -9.84
CA PRO A 260 15.66 -4.90 -9.39
C PRO A 260 15.65 -5.84 -8.19
N PHE A 261 14.63 -5.72 -7.35
CA PHE A 261 14.42 -6.62 -6.20
C PHE A 261 12.94 -6.92 -6.05
N ARG A 262 12.60 -7.98 -5.31
CA ARG A 262 11.21 -8.38 -5.06
C ARG A 262 10.87 -8.23 -3.57
N PRO A 263 10.11 -7.19 -3.18
CA PRO A 263 9.67 -7.03 -1.81
C PRO A 263 8.74 -8.16 -1.38
N ILE A 264 8.71 -8.47 -0.09
CA ILE A 264 7.73 -9.39 0.49
C ILE A 264 6.32 -8.80 0.28
N GLY A 265 5.39 -9.63 -0.20
CA GLY A 265 4.04 -9.22 -0.56
C GLY A 265 3.91 -8.64 -1.98
N HIS A 266 4.96 -8.67 -2.80
CA HIS A 266 4.90 -8.29 -4.21
C HIS A 266 5.31 -9.46 -5.12
N CYS A 267 4.53 -9.69 -6.18
CA CYS A 267 4.72 -10.82 -7.08
C CYS A 267 5.85 -10.64 -8.08
N CYS A 268 6.11 -9.39 -8.46
CA CYS A 268 7.09 -9.06 -9.48
C CYS A 268 8.37 -8.52 -8.84
N GLU A 269 9.47 -8.56 -9.58
CA GLU A 269 10.56 -7.67 -9.23
C GLU A 269 10.12 -6.21 -9.47
N ILE A 270 10.78 -5.24 -8.83
CA ILE A 270 10.52 -3.80 -9.01
C ILE A 270 11.82 -3.00 -9.04
N CYS A 271 11.70 -1.76 -9.49
CA CYS A 271 12.68 -0.71 -9.27
C CYS A 271 12.16 0.24 -8.20
N GLY A 272 12.87 0.36 -7.10
CA GLY A 272 12.42 1.18 -5.98
C GLY A 272 13.45 1.30 -4.88
N SER A 273 12.97 1.57 -3.69
CA SER A 273 13.76 1.53 -2.46
C SER A 273 12.98 0.82 -1.36
N MET A 274 13.69 0.20 -0.44
CA MET A 274 13.12 -0.58 0.65
C MET A 274 13.95 -0.47 1.91
N LEU A 275 13.26 -0.37 3.04
CA LEU A 275 13.83 -0.46 4.38
C LEU A 275 13.24 -1.69 5.07
N ARG A 276 14.09 -2.57 5.58
CA ARG A 276 13.70 -3.71 6.39
C ARG A 276 14.37 -3.60 7.75
N PHE A 277 13.59 -3.79 8.81
CA PHE A 277 14.14 -3.67 10.16
C PHE A 277 13.39 -4.55 11.16
N ARG A 278 14.07 -4.86 12.26
CA ARG A 278 13.50 -5.55 13.43
C ARG A 278 13.53 -4.64 14.63
N THR A 279 12.54 -4.73 15.50
CA THR A 279 12.52 -3.92 16.74
C THR A 279 11.44 -4.42 17.69
N THR A 280 11.73 -4.37 18.99
CA THR A 280 10.79 -4.72 20.05
C THR A 280 9.89 -3.55 20.46
N VAL A 281 10.27 -2.32 20.12
CA VAL A 281 9.59 -1.09 20.54
C VAL A 281 9.34 -0.23 19.30
N PHE A 282 8.17 -0.36 18.70
CA PHE A 282 7.78 0.43 17.54
C PHE A 282 6.28 0.67 17.49
N ASN A 283 5.90 1.94 17.36
CA ASN A 283 4.50 2.30 17.17
C ASN A 283 4.16 2.34 15.68
N PHE A 284 3.87 1.16 15.12
CA PHE A 284 3.50 0.95 13.73
C PHE A 284 2.28 1.78 13.32
N ASN A 285 1.26 1.88 14.18
CA ASN A 285 0.05 2.67 13.88
C ASN A 285 0.36 4.17 13.77
N LYS A 286 1.16 4.72 14.70
CA LYS A 286 1.61 6.12 14.65
C LYS A 286 2.46 6.36 13.40
N PHE A 287 3.39 5.46 13.10
CA PHE A 287 4.20 5.50 11.88
C PHE A 287 3.34 5.50 10.60
N GLN A 288 2.35 4.61 10.51
CA GLN A 288 1.44 4.57 9.36
C GLN A 288 0.67 5.88 9.17
N ASN A 289 0.24 6.52 10.26
CA ASN A 289 -0.40 7.84 10.19
C ASN A 289 0.55 8.93 9.66
N GLU A 290 1.80 8.94 10.12
CA GLU A 290 2.82 9.89 9.64
C GLU A 290 3.13 9.68 8.14
N VAL A 291 3.27 8.43 7.71
CA VAL A 291 3.46 8.09 6.29
C VAL A 291 2.27 8.53 5.43
N GLU A 292 1.04 8.31 5.89
CA GLU A 292 -0.15 8.74 5.14
C GLU A 292 -0.26 10.27 5.04
N ASN A 293 0.09 10.99 6.11
CA ASN A 293 0.17 12.45 6.06
C ASN A 293 1.27 12.93 5.10
N TYR A 294 2.43 12.28 5.12
CA TYR A 294 3.53 12.57 4.20
C TYR A 294 3.11 12.32 2.74
N LYS A 295 2.44 11.20 2.43
CA LYS A 295 1.95 10.89 1.07
C LYS A 295 1.00 11.96 0.54
N ARG A 296 0.12 12.51 1.40
CA ARG A 296 -0.86 13.55 1.01
C ARG A 296 -0.20 14.92 0.79
N GLY A 297 0.83 15.25 1.57
CA GLY A 297 1.48 16.56 1.53
C GLY A 297 2.70 16.66 0.62
N ASN A 298 3.32 15.53 0.26
CA ASN A 298 4.61 15.54 -0.43
C ASN A 298 4.46 15.63 -1.96
N ARG A 299 5.01 16.68 -2.55
CA ARG A 299 4.97 16.94 -4.00
C ARG A 299 5.71 15.89 -4.82
N ILE A 300 6.83 15.37 -4.33
CA ILE A 300 7.63 14.35 -5.03
C ILE A 300 6.81 13.06 -5.17
N ILE A 301 6.14 12.62 -4.09
CA ILE A 301 5.26 11.45 -4.11
C ILE A 301 4.17 11.60 -5.17
N MET A 302 3.50 12.75 -5.22
CA MET A 302 2.44 13.01 -6.19
C MET A 302 2.97 13.13 -7.64
N GLU A 303 4.08 13.84 -7.85
CA GLU A 303 4.64 14.07 -9.19
C GLU A 303 5.16 12.78 -9.83
N TYR A 304 5.76 11.89 -9.04
CA TYR A 304 6.30 10.62 -9.50
C TYR A 304 5.30 9.45 -9.39
N ASP A 305 4.07 9.71 -8.91
CA ASP A 305 3.03 8.70 -8.63
C ASP A 305 3.59 7.52 -7.81
N LEU A 306 4.32 7.86 -6.74
CA LEU A 306 4.91 6.90 -5.82
C LEU A 306 3.88 6.44 -4.80
N ASP A 307 4.02 5.19 -4.38
CA ASP A 307 3.35 4.66 -3.21
C ASP A 307 4.40 4.27 -2.16
N ILE A 308 4.00 4.41 -0.90
CA ILE A 308 4.78 3.95 0.25
C ILE A 308 3.90 2.91 0.93
N ALA A 309 4.38 1.67 0.93
CA ALA A 309 3.70 0.53 1.53
C ALA A 309 4.51 0.02 2.71
N SER A 310 3.83 -0.21 3.84
CA SER A 310 4.44 -0.68 5.08
C SER A 310 3.71 -1.90 5.61
N LEU A 311 4.47 -2.92 6.02
CA LEU A 311 3.96 -4.20 6.50
C LEU A 311 4.78 -4.71 7.68
N ARG A 312 4.11 -5.39 8.62
CA ARG A 312 4.74 -6.37 9.49
C ARG A 312 4.79 -7.71 8.74
N ILE A 313 5.98 -8.28 8.60
CA ILE A 313 6.24 -9.41 7.69
C ILE A 313 6.49 -10.75 8.42
N ASP A 314 6.34 -10.79 9.74
CA ASP A 314 6.46 -12.00 10.55
C ASP A 314 5.41 -12.12 11.66
N HIS A 315 5.34 -13.30 12.26
CA HIS A 315 4.51 -13.61 13.43
C HIS A 315 5.24 -13.43 14.77
N ASN A 316 6.50 -12.98 14.75
CA ASN A 316 7.29 -12.91 15.98
C ASN A 316 6.88 -11.69 16.80
N ASP A 317 6.11 -11.88 17.86
CA ASP A 317 5.67 -10.78 18.74
C ASP A 317 6.78 -10.25 19.65
N LEU A 318 7.85 -11.03 19.88
CA LEU A 318 8.97 -10.63 20.73
C LEU A 318 9.93 -9.70 20.00
N LEU A 319 10.20 -9.99 18.73
CA LEU A 319 11.04 -9.17 17.86
C LEU A 319 10.39 -9.06 16.46
N PRO A 320 9.32 -8.26 16.32
CA PRO A 320 8.65 -8.06 15.04
C PRO A 320 9.59 -7.56 13.95
N GLN A 321 9.36 -8.03 12.73
CA GLN A 321 10.05 -7.60 11.53
C GLN A 321 9.12 -6.79 10.62
N TYR A 322 9.63 -5.67 10.15
CA TYR A 322 8.91 -4.71 9.31
C TYR A 322 9.59 -4.54 7.96
N GLN A 323 8.79 -4.24 6.95
CA GLN A 323 9.24 -3.85 5.62
C GLN A 323 8.50 -2.59 5.19
N ILE A 324 9.25 -1.60 4.70
CA ILE A 324 8.73 -0.41 4.06
C ILE A 324 9.27 -0.38 2.64
N VAL A 325 8.39 -0.19 1.67
CA VAL A 325 8.74 -0.19 0.25
C VAL A 325 8.25 1.11 -0.37
N ILE A 326 9.13 1.79 -1.09
CA ILE A 326 8.78 2.90 -1.97
C ILE A 326 8.90 2.40 -3.40
N LEU A 327 7.77 2.43 -4.10
CA LEU A 327 7.62 1.92 -5.46
C LEU A 327 6.70 2.84 -6.25
N ALA A 328 6.86 2.85 -7.57
CA ALA A 328 5.91 3.52 -8.44
C ALA A 328 4.60 2.72 -8.49
N ARG A 329 3.47 3.42 -8.63
CA ARG A 329 2.20 2.77 -8.99
C ARG A 329 2.25 2.27 -10.43
N GLU A 330 1.38 1.31 -10.75
CA GLU A 330 1.28 0.75 -12.09
C GLU A 330 0.97 1.82 -13.17
N SER A 331 0.24 2.87 -12.79
CA SER A 331 -0.10 4.02 -13.63
C SER A 331 1.01 5.06 -13.82
N ALA A 332 2.14 4.90 -13.13
CA ALA A 332 3.20 5.91 -13.12
C ALA A 332 3.82 6.08 -14.50
N LYS A 333 3.85 7.33 -14.97
CA LYS A 333 4.40 7.69 -16.29
C LYS A 333 5.88 8.06 -16.25
N ARG A 334 6.38 8.44 -15.07
CA ARG A 334 7.77 8.90 -14.90
C ARG A 334 8.71 7.68 -14.88
N PRO A 335 9.92 7.79 -15.47
CA PRO A 335 10.93 6.75 -15.36
C PRO A 335 11.46 6.66 -13.92
N PHE A 336 12.07 5.52 -13.59
CA PHE A 336 12.74 5.32 -12.31
C PHE A 336 13.94 6.28 -12.14
N ASP A 337 14.00 6.94 -10.99
CA ASP A 337 15.11 7.83 -10.60
C ASP A 337 15.63 7.47 -9.20
N GLU A 338 16.81 6.85 -9.16
CA GLU A 338 17.48 6.40 -7.94
C GLU A 338 17.57 7.49 -6.84
N GLN A 339 17.83 8.75 -7.19
CA GLN A 339 17.97 9.82 -6.21
C GLN A 339 16.64 10.19 -5.55
N ILE A 340 15.56 10.17 -6.32
CA ILE A 340 14.21 10.43 -5.83
C ILE A 340 13.79 9.35 -4.84
N TYR A 341 13.97 8.07 -5.18
CA TYR A 341 13.60 6.95 -4.31
C TYR A 341 14.46 6.91 -3.04
N HIS A 342 15.74 7.20 -3.12
CA HIS A 342 16.62 7.31 -1.95
C HIS A 342 16.22 8.48 -1.04
N THR A 343 15.90 9.65 -1.63
CA THR A 343 15.47 10.83 -0.84
C THR A 343 14.19 10.54 -0.07
N VAL A 344 13.18 9.95 -0.72
CA VAL A 344 11.94 9.56 -0.06
C VAL A 344 12.20 8.49 1.02
N LEU A 345 13.04 7.49 0.74
CA LEU A 345 13.39 6.47 1.72
C LEU A 345 14.02 7.08 2.98
N LYS A 346 14.92 8.06 2.80
CA LYS A 346 15.58 8.76 3.91
C LYS A 346 14.60 9.54 4.77
N ASP A 347 13.64 10.24 4.15
CA ASP A 347 12.57 10.94 4.88
C ASP A 347 11.75 9.94 5.71
N VAL A 348 11.36 8.82 5.10
CA VAL A 348 10.55 7.78 5.77
C VAL A 348 11.34 7.07 6.86
N ALA A 349 12.65 6.84 6.68
CA ALA A 349 13.52 6.32 7.73
C ALA A 349 13.61 7.27 8.93
N GLY A 350 13.56 8.59 8.70
CA GLY A 350 13.42 9.59 9.76
C GLY A 350 12.12 9.39 10.57
N PHE A 351 11.00 9.07 9.92
CA PHE A 351 9.77 8.72 10.63
C PHE A 351 9.92 7.44 11.44
N VAL A 352 10.60 6.42 10.91
CA VAL A 352 10.88 5.19 11.68
C VAL A 352 11.61 5.54 12.98
N GLN A 353 12.64 6.38 12.91
CA GLN A 353 13.40 6.83 14.08
C GLN A 353 12.53 7.57 15.11
N ASN A 354 11.64 8.46 14.64
CA ASN A 354 10.73 9.22 15.50
C ASN A 354 9.61 8.38 16.15
N ASN A 355 9.43 7.13 15.71
CA ASN A 355 8.43 6.20 16.22
C ASN A 355 9.02 5.09 17.10
N PHE A 356 10.33 5.14 17.39
CA PHE A 356 10.90 4.39 18.51
C PHE A 356 10.49 5.08 19.83
N GLU A 357 9.86 4.35 20.75
CA GLU A 357 9.35 4.93 22.01
C GLU A 357 10.46 5.27 23.02
N ILE A 358 11.71 4.85 22.76
CA ILE A 358 12.86 5.09 23.65
C ILE A 358 13.92 5.86 22.89
N SER A 359 14.32 7.00 23.45
CA SER A 359 15.07 8.01 22.74
C SER A 359 16.54 7.64 22.43
N HIS A 360 17.24 6.78 23.17
CA HIS A 360 18.72 6.78 23.04
C HIS A 360 19.53 5.47 23.23
N SER A 361 18.98 4.29 23.54
CA SER A 361 19.83 3.08 23.55
C SER A 361 19.05 1.76 23.61
N MET A 362 19.51 0.77 22.85
CA MET A 362 19.14 -0.67 22.94
C MET A 362 17.87 -1.16 22.22
N ALA A 363 17.36 -0.49 21.18
CA ALA A 363 16.56 -1.21 20.20
C ALA A 363 17.54 -1.98 19.28
N MET A 364 17.58 -3.32 19.37
CA MET A 364 18.29 -4.15 18.38
C MET A 364 17.59 -4.03 17.03
N ALA A 365 18.01 -3.04 16.25
CA ALA A 365 17.56 -2.83 14.89
C ALA A 365 18.63 -3.34 13.93
N GLU A 366 18.46 -4.58 13.48
CA GLU A 366 19.08 -5.00 12.23
C GLU A 366 18.34 -4.24 11.12
N ILE A 367 18.98 -3.20 10.59
CA ILE A 367 18.42 -2.37 9.51
C ILE A 367 19.10 -2.76 8.20
N GLU A 368 18.30 -3.09 7.21
CA GLU A 368 18.73 -3.37 5.86
C GLU A 368 18.06 -2.41 4.90
N GLU A 369 18.88 -1.72 4.12
CA GLU A 369 18.45 -0.78 3.10
C GLU A 369 18.74 -1.36 1.71
N ILE A 370 17.73 -1.41 0.85
CA ILE A 370 17.87 -1.89 -0.52
C ILE A 370 17.39 -0.80 -1.47
N ILE A 371 18.23 -0.43 -2.42
CA ILE A 371 17.91 0.58 -3.44
C ILE A 371 18.28 0.05 -4.82
N SER A 372 17.34 0.17 -5.75
CA SER A 372 17.59 -0.12 -7.16
C SER A 372 18.50 0.92 -7.80
N VAL A 373 19.44 0.46 -8.62
CA VAL A 373 20.42 1.35 -9.28
C VAL A 373 19.92 1.72 -10.68
N ASN A 374 20.01 2.99 -11.06
CA ASN A 374 19.59 3.43 -12.39
C ASN A 374 20.49 2.83 -13.50
N PHE A 375 19.93 2.54 -14.68
CA PHE A 375 20.71 2.09 -15.84
C PHE A 375 21.76 3.13 -16.25
N HIS A 376 21.40 4.42 -16.20
CA HIS A 376 22.28 5.50 -16.64
C HIS A 376 23.37 5.89 -15.63
N SER A 377 23.24 5.52 -14.34
CA SER A 377 24.28 5.80 -13.34
C SER A 377 25.50 4.87 -13.49
N SER A 378 25.40 3.81 -14.30
CA SER A 378 26.51 2.91 -14.63
C SER A 378 27.43 3.43 -15.77
N ILE A 379 27.41 4.72 -16.09
CA ILE A 379 28.46 5.37 -16.91
C ILE A 379 29.71 5.66 -16.03
N LYS A 380 30.05 4.77 -15.09
CA LYS A 380 31.45 4.67 -14.64
C LYS A 380 32.35 4.12 -15.75
N GLY A 381 31.77 3.41 -16.74
CA GLY A 381 32.47 3.00 -17.95
C GLY A 381 32.97 4.18 -18.79
N GLY A 382 32.22 5.29 -18.84
CA GLY A 382 32.65 6.50 -19.55
C GLY A 382 33.82 7.22 -18.86
N LEU A 383 33.83 7.25 -17.52
CA LEU A 383 34.95 7.81 -16.75
C LEU A 383 36.20 6.94 -16.89
N VAL A 384 36.06 5.61 -16.90
CA VAL A 384 37.18 4.69 -17.16
C VAL A 384 37.68 4.85 -18.60
N LEU A 385 36.80 4.98 -19.61
CA LEU A 385 37.21 5.21 -21.00
C LEU A 385 37.88 6.59 -21.17
N ALA A 386 37.38 7.62 -20.49
CA ALA A 386 37.96 8.96 -20.50
C ALA A 386 39.34 8.98 -19.82
N LEU A 387 39.51 8.24 -18.72
CA LEU A 387 40.81 8.06 -18.07
C LEU A 387 41.78 7.26 -18.96
N ILE A 388 41.34 6.17 -19.59
CA ILE A 388 42.18 5.41 -20.53
C ILE A 388 42.59 6.28 -21.72
N SER A 389 41.66 7.07 -22.26
CA SER A 389 41.93 8.02 -23.35
C SER A 389 42.92 9.12 -22.92
N SER A 390 42.75 9.70 -21.72
CA SER A 390 43.66 10.73 -21.22
C SER A 390 45.06 10.20 -20.94
N PHE A 391 45.19 8.96 -20.43
CA PHE A 391 46.49 8.29 -20.30
C PHE A 391 47.14 8.01 -21.66
N ALA A 392 46.37 7.60 -22.67
CA ALA A 392 46.89 7.37 -24.02
C ALA A 392 47.39 8.68 -24.67
N ILE A 393 46.61 9.76 -24.56
CA ILE A 393 47.01 11.09 -25.05
C ILE A 393 48.25 11.58 -24.30
N GLY A 394 48.28 11.43 -22.97
CA GLY A 394 49.43 11.80 -22.14
C GLY A 394 50.71 11.05 -22.55
N ALA A 395 50.61 9.74 -22.81
CA ALA A 395 51.73 8.93 -23.27
C ALA A 395 52.25 9.38 -24.65
N ILE A 396 51.35 9.75 -25.57
CA ILE A 396 51.73 10.30 -26.88
C ILE A 396 52.47 11.64 -26.72
N ILE A 397 51.96 12.55 -25.89
CA ILE A 397 52.60 13.85 -25.65
C ILE A 397 53.99 13.68 -25.03
N ILE A 398 54.13 12.82 -24.03
CA ILE A 398 55.42 12.50 -23.41
C ILE A 398 56.37 11.89 -24.45
N GLY A 399 55.88 10.97 -25.28
CA GLY A 399 56.65 10.38 -26.38
C GLY A 399 57.19 11.42 -27.35
N VAL A 400 56.35 12.38 -27.77
CA VAL A 400 56.73 13.51 -28.64
C VAL A 400 57.76 14.42 -27.96
N ILE A 401 57.56 14.78 -26.69
CA ILE A 401 58.51 15.60 -25.92
C ILE A 401 59.88 14.91 -25.85
N LEU A 402 59.91 13.61 -25.56
CA LEU A 402 61.16 12.83 -25.48
C LEU A 402 61.86 12.70 -26.83
N THR A 403 61.12 12.55 -27.93
CA THR A 403 61.70 12.50 -29.29
C THR A 403 62.24 13.86 -29.73
N VAL A 404 61.53 14.95 -29.43
CA VAL A 404 62.00 16.32 -29.68
C VAL A 404 63.26 16.62 -28.83
N ARG A 405 63.26 16.24 -27.55
CA ARG A 405 64.45 16.37 -26.67
C ARG A 405 65.66 15.59 -27.18
N ARG A 406 65.47 14.40 -27.76
CA ARG A 406 66.57 13.64 -28.38
C ARG A 406 67.16 14.30 -29.62
N LYS A 407 66.36 15.08 -30.35
CA LYS A 407 66.77 15.72 -31.61
C LYS A 407 67.37 17.11 -31.41
N PHE A 408 67.04 17.77 -30.31
CA PHE A 408 67.63 19.05 -29.92
C PHE A 408 68.48 18.88 -28.66
N ASN A 409 69.80 18.78 -28.85
CA ASN A 409 70.77 18.91 -27.76
C ASN A 409 70.69 20.35 -27.20
N PHE A 410 69.82 20.58 -26.23
CA PHE A 410 69.83 21.79 -25.41
C PHE A 410 70.78 21.59 -24.22
N PRO A 411 71.95 22.26 -24.15
CA PRO A 411 72.91 22.08 -23.07
C PRO A 411 72.55 22.84 -21.78
N ILE A 412 71.33 23.39 -21.67
CA ILE A 412 70.99 24.36 -20.62
C ILE A 412 69.61 24.04 -20.04
N PHE A 413 69.51 22.96 -19.26
CA PHE A 413 68.44 22.79 -18.27
C PHE A 413 68.90 21.79 -17.19
N LEU A 414 70.00 22.13 -16.53
CA LEU A 414 70.44 21.48 -15.30
C LEU A 414 70.68 22.55 -14.22
N ARG A 415 69.68 23.41 -13.98
CA ARG A 415 69.71 24.36 -12.85
C ARG A 415 68.33 24.92 -12.52
N LEU A 416 67.44 24.05 -12.05
CA LEU A 416 66.31 24.44 -11.20
C LEU A 416 66.34 23.44 -10.03
N SER A 417 66.98 23.85 -8.94
CA SER A 417 66.31 24.44 -7.77
C SER A 417 65.97 23.32 -6.79
N ASN A 418 67.00 22.89 -6.05
CA ASN A 418 66.83 22.44 -4.68
C ASN A 418 66.25 23.63 -3.91
N GLN A 419 64.93 23.65 -3.75
CA GLN A 419 64.33 24.28 -2.60
C GLN A 419 64.09 23.17 -1.59
N ASP A 420 64.92 23.17 -0.55
CA ASP A 420 64.67 22.43 0.67
C ASP A 420 63.32 22.89 1.23
N SER A 421 62.28 22.10 1.02
CA SER A 421 61.07 22.21 1.82
C SER A 421 61.43 21.79 3.24
N ILE A 422 61.56 22.77 4.12
CA ILE A 422 61.58 22.57 5.57
C ILE A 422 60.20 22.00 5.93
N TYR A 423 60.09 20.68 5.94
CA TYR A 423 59.06 19.99 6.70
C TYR A 423 59.65 19.75 8.08
N GLU A 424 59.16 20.50 9.07
CA GLU A 424 59.33 20.17 10.48
C GLU A 424 58.86 18.73 10.70
N ALA A 425 59.74 17.93 11.30
CA ALA A 425 59.42 16.58 11.73
C ALA A 425 58.38 16.65 12.86
N VAL A 426 57.17 16.16 12.61
CA VAL A 426 56.19 15.89 13.66
C VAL A 426 56.70 14.70 14.47
N HIS A 427 57.13 14.97 15.70
CA HIS A 427 57.57 13.95 16.65
C HIS A 427 56.37 13.39 17.40
N TRP A 428 56.02 12.13 17.10
CA TRP A 428 55.02 11.38 17.87
C TRP A 428 55.64 10.95 19.21
N ARG A 429 55.26 11.61 20.31
CA ARG A 429 55.51 11.08 21.65
C ARG A 429 54.21 10.45 22.15
N GLY A 430 54.12 9.13 22.08
CA GLY A 430 53.01 8.39 22.69
C GLY A 430 53.07 8.51 24.21
N ALA A 431 52.14 9.25 24.80
CA ALA A 431 51.89 9.23 26.24
C ALA A 431 50.70 8.31 26.53
N ARG A 432 50.92 7.33 27.41
CA ARG A 432 49.86 6.50 27.99
C ARG A 432 49.15 7.33 29.06
N THR A 433 47.96 7.84 28.75
CA THR A 433 46.77 7.95 29.63
C THR A 433 45.70 8.77 28.93
N GLU A 434 44.44 8.40 29.19
CA GLU A 434 43.21 8.90 28.60
C GLU A 434 43.06 10.42 28.75
N GLU A 435 43.08 11.13 27.61
CA GLU A 435 42.35 12.35 27.24
C GLU A 435 43.06 12.97 26.03
N ASP A 436 42.50 12.77 24.83
CA ASP A 436 43.03 13.30 23.57
C ASP A 436 42.61 14.78 23.41
N GLU A 437 43.47 15.71 23.84
CA GLU A 437 43.37 17.11 23.44
C GLU A 437 44.47 17.49 22.45
N LEU A 438 44.06 18.11 21.33
CA LEU A 438 44.89 18.50 20.21
C LEU A 438 45.18 20.01 20.30
N GLU A 439 46.25 20.40 21.00
CA GLU A 439 46.64 21.81 21.11
C GLU A 439 47.55 22.26 19.95
N LEU A 440 47.10 23.27 19.19
CA LEU A 440 47.91 24.03 18.23
C LEU A 440 48.51 25.25 18.94
N LEU A 441 49.79 25.18 19.29
CA LEU A 441 50.50 26.32 19.87
C LEU A 441 50.72 27.41 18.81
N ARG A 442 50.18 28.60 19.06
CA ARG A 442 50.50 29.83 18.34
C ARG A 442 51.28 30.75 19.27
N ASN A 443 52.56 30.98 18.96
CA ASN A 443 53.35 32.01 19.62
C ASN A 443 52.78 33.40 19.28
N ASN A 444 52.32 34.14 20.30
CA ASN A 444 52.85 35.48 20.59
C ASN A 444 52.17 36.14 21.81
N GLU A 445 53.04 36.70 22.65
CA GLU A 445 52.91 37.91 23.49
C GLU A 445 52.06 37.91 24.78
N SER A 446 52.80 38.23 25.85
CA SER A 446 52.47 38.81 27.16
C SER A 446 51.25 39.77 27.15
N THR A 447 50.44 39.92 28.20
CA THR A 447 50.83 40.43 29.54
C THR A 447 49.63 40.39 30.53
N THR A 448 49.94 40.31 31.83
CA THR A 448 49.18 40.79 33.03
C THR A 448 47.92 40.07 33.55
N LEU A 449 48.16 39.19 34.53
CA LEU A 449 47.67 39.21 35.93
C LEU A 449 46.38 39.99 36.29
N ASN A 450 45.36 39.28 36.79
CA ASN A 450 44.84 39.45 38.16
C ASN A 450 43.86 38.34 38.57
N THR A 451 44.18 37.78 39.74
CA THR A 451 43.38 36.92 40.64
C THR A 451 42.04 37.54 41.05
N VAL A 452 41.02 36.71 41.30
CA VAL A 452 40.36 36.55 42.61
C VAL A 452 39.30 35.43 42.58
N THR A 453 39.31 34.72 43.70
CA THR A 453 38.58 33.58 44.27
C THR A 453 37.04 33.58 44.28
N ASN A 454 36.52 32.34 44.25
CA ASN A 454 35.57 31.71 45.21
C ASN A 454 34.10 31.40 44.83
N ASP A 455 33.78 30.16 45.22
CA ASP A 455 32.55 29.58 45.79
C ASP A 455 31.35 29.29 44.89
N ILE A 456 31.07 28.01 44.60
CA ILE A 456 30.20 27.06 45.37
C ILE A 456 28.77 27.58 45.50
N GLN A 457 27.80 26.96 44.80
CA GLN A 457 26.69 26.20 45.43
C GLN A 457 25.68 25.64 44.40
N ASN A 458 25.46 24.33 44.56
CA ASN A 458 24.25 23.54 44.33
C ASN A 458 22.95 24.31 44.03
N TYR A 459 22.15 23.80 43.09
CA TYR A 459 20.71 23.65 43.34
C TYR A 459 20.15 22.34 42.75
N SER A 460 19.46 21.62 43.63
CA SER A 460 18.67 20.41 43.43
C SER A 460 17.18 20.78 43.40
N MET A 461 16.44 20.08 42.53
CA MET A 461 14.99 19.82 42.48
C MET A 461 14.02 20.47 43.49
N LYS A 462 12.91 21.02 42.96
CA LYS A 462 11.47 20.68 43.22
C LYS A 462 10.59 21.81 42.66
N SER A 463 9.67 21.57 41.71
CA SER A 463 8.32 20.98 41.79
C SER A 463 7.20 22.03 41.77
N ALA A 464 6.27 21.83 40.83
CA ALA A 464 4.84 22.17 40.86
C ALA A 464 4.38 23.65 40.93
N SER A 465 3.67 24.07 39.88
CA SER A 465 2.44 24.90 39.93
C SER A 465 1.63 24.60 38.65
N GLU A 466 0.44 23.99 38.72
CA GLU A 466 -0.86 24.68 38.69
C GLU A 466 -0.97 25.82 37.66
N TYR A 467 -1.72 25.64 36.56
CA TYR A 467 -3.08 26.19 36.40
C TYR A 467 -3.72 25.78 35.05
N CYS A 468 -5.04 25.68 35.10
CA CYS A 468 -5.95 25.24 34.05
C CYS A 468 -6.59 26.43 33.33
N SER A 469 -7.03 26.17 32.10
CA SER A 469 -8.14 26.81 31.35
C SER A 469 -8.07 28.29 30.95
N THR A 470 -8.17 28.54 29.65
CA THR A 470 -9.12 29.48 29.04
C THR A 470 -9.27 29.12 27.56
N PHE A 471 -10.46 28.66 27.14
CA PHE A 471 -10.91 28.80 25.77
C PHE A 471 -12.33 29.36 25.81
N GLU A 472 -12.50 30.47 25.11
CA GLU A 472 -13.70 31.28 25.05
C GLU A 472 -14.83 30.59 24.28
N ASN A 473 -16.04 30.88 24.73
CA ASN A 473 -17.30 30.47 24.12
C ASN A 473 -17.49 31.17 22.77
N ILE A 474 -17.94 30.41 21.76
CA ILE A 474 -18.69 30.95 20.62
C ILE A 474 -20.10 30.42 20.76
N ALA A 475 -21.03 31.31 21.08
CA ALA A 475 -22.46 31.11 21.00
C ALA A 475 -22.93 31.36 19.56
N PHE A 476 -23.87 30.55 19.08
CA PHE A 476 -24.73 30.92 17.97
C PHE A 476 -26.16 31.06 18.52
N ASP A 477 -26.66 32.28 18.43
CA ASP A 477 -28.07 32.62 18.60
C ASP A 477 -28.86 32.03 17.44
N GLU A 478 -29.94 31.31 17.75
CA GLU A 478 -30.99 31.01 16.79
C GLU A 478 -32.32 31.27 17.48
N GLU A 479 -32.98 32.38 17.11
CA GLU A 479 -34.38 32.61 17.45
C GLU A 479 -35.14 33.13 16.22
N THR A 480 -36.16 32.32 15.88
CA THR A 480 -37.53 32.63 15.42
C THR A 480 -37.76 33.46 14.15
N ALA A 481 -38.60 32.94 13.25
CA ALA A 481 -40.06 33.10 13.39
C ALA A 481 -40.86 32.38 12.30
N ASP A 482 -42.07 32.01 12.71
CA ASP A 482 -43.16 31.26 12.08
C ASP A 482 -43.83 31.90 10.84
N ASP A 483 -44.60 31.01 10.21
CA ASP A 483 -45.89 31.19 9.55
C ASP A 483 -46.00 31.98 8.23
N ASN A 484 -46.50 31.28 7.20
CA ASN A 484 -47.89 31.53 6.79
C ASN A 484 -48.49 30.44 5.89
N ASN A 485 -49.81 30.30 6.11
CA ASN A 485 -50.80 29.40 5.56
C ASN A 485 -51.18 29.62 4.07
N GLU A 486 -52.00 28.67 3.59
CA GLU A 486 -53.01 28.74 2.50
C GLU A 486 -52.52 28.68 1.05
N LYS A 487 -52.71 27.54 0.36
CA LYS A 487 -53.96 27.11 -0.30
C LYS A 487 -53.83 25.74 -0.97
#